data_AF-I0GPZ1-F1
#
_entry.id   AF-I0GPZ1-F1
#
_cell.length_a   1.000
_cell.length_b   1.000
_cell.length_c   1.000
_cell.angle_alpha   90.00
_cell.angle_beta   90.00
_cell.angle_gamma   90.00
#
_symmetry.space_group_name_H-M   'P 1'
#
loop_
_entity.id
_entity.type
_entity.pdbx_description
1 polymer ?
#
loop_
_entity_poly.entity_id
_entity_poly.type
_entity_poly.pdbx_seq_one_letter_code
_entity_poly.pdbx_strand_id
1 'polypeptide(L)' 'MGLMYEDSRGWRYKVMAGLGTRFKARYLKPKAGGWHCVKVLPWRDSIEEAENDLIEYAKKKQMKEV' A
#
# COMPACT_ATOMS: atom_id res chain seq x y z
N MET A 1 10.97 -6.48 7.41
CA MET A 1 9.77 -7.01 6.72
C MET A 1 8.88 -5.81 6.41
N GLY A 2 8.35 -5.70 5.18
CA GLY A 2 7.37 -4.64 4.87
C GLY A 2 5.96 -5.23 4.90
N LEU A 3 4.98 -4.46 5.39
CA LEU A 3 3.60 -4.90 5.48
C LEU A 3 2.97 -5.04 4.09
N MET A 4 2.30 -6.18 3.88
CA MET A 4 1.58 -6.46 2.65
C MET A 4 0.16 -6.89 2.98
N TYR A 5 -0.81 -6.31 2.26
CA TYR A 5 -2.22 -6.57 2.46
C TYR A 5 -2.85 -7.07 1.16
N GLU A 6 -3.84 -7.94 1.26
CA GLU A 6 -4.66 -8.41 0.15
C GLU A 6 -6.14 -8.13 0.41
N ASP A 7 -6.78 -7.49 -0.56
CA ASP A 7 -8.23 -7.25 -0.56
C ASP A 7 -8.97 -8.48 -1.11
N SER A 8 -10.28 -8.62 -0.83
CA SER A 8 -11.10 -9.74 -1.33
C SER A 8 -11.10 -9.89 -2.86
N ARG A 9 -10.73 -8.83 -3.60
CA ARG A 9 -10.55 -8.86 -5.07
C ARG A 9 -9.21 -9.47 -5.53
N GLY A 10 -8.36 -9.92 -4.60
CA GLY A 10 -6.98 -10.35 -4.86
C GLY A 10 -6.03 -9.19 -5.18
N TRP A 11 -6.40 -7.95 -4.81
CA TRP A 11 -5.52 -6.80 -5.00
C TRP A 11 -4.55 -6.75 -3.85
N ARG A 12 -3.26 -6.66 -4.16
CA ARG A 12 -2.19 -6.62 -3.17
C ARG A 12 -1.75 -5.20 -2.93
N TYR A 13 -1.50 -4.82 -1.69
CA TYR A 13 -1.10 -3.50 -1.28
C TYR A 13 0.19 -3.60 -0.49
N LYS A 14 1.15 -2.73 -0.76
CA LYS A 14 2.36 -2.59 0.04
C LYS A 14 2.91 -1.18 -0.06
N VAL A 15 3.72 -0.79 0.91
CA VAL A 15 4.46 0.47 0.86
C VAL A 15 5.69 0.30 -0.02
N MET A 16 5.93 1.26 -0.90
CA MET A 16 7.14 1.33 -1.71
C MET A 16 7.69 2.75 -1.73
N ALA A 17 9.02 2.84 -1.73
CA ALA A 17 9.72 4.06 -2.08
C ALA A 17 9.47 4.38 -3.56
N GLY A 18 9.33 5.65 -3.91
CA GLY A 18 9.01 6.01 -5.29
C GLY A 18 9.23 7.44 -5.71
N LEU A 19 9.50 8.35 -4.78
CA LEU A 19 9.85 9.73 -5.09
C LEU A 19 11.05 10.14 -4.24
N GLY A 20 12.25 9.73 -4.65
CA GLY A 20 13.47 9.92 -3.86
C GLY A 20 13.39 9.19 -2.51
N THR A 21 13.37 9.96 -1.41
CA THR A 21 13.24 9.47 -0.03
C THR A 21 11.80 9.21 0.41
N ARG A 22 10.81 9.49 -0.44
CA ARG A 22 9.39 9.37 -0.05
C ARG A 22 8.80 8.00 -0.33
N PHE A 23 7.98 7.57 0.62
CA PHE A 23 7.27 6.31 0.62
C PHE A 23 5.78 6.53 0.36
N LYS A 24 5.16 5.58 -0.33
CA LYS A 24 3.73 5.59 -0.57
C LYS A 24 3.17 4.19 -0.70
N ALA A 25 1.96 4.02 -0.20
CA ALA A 25 1.18 2.81 -0.44
C ALA A 25 0.84 2.67 -1.93
N ARG A 26 1.14 1.49 -2.48
CA ARG A 26 0.79 1.12 -3.84
C ARG A 26 0.00 -0.18 -3.83
N TYR A 27 -0.80 -0.36 -4.85
CA TYR A 27 -1.58 -1.56 -5.07
C TYR A 27 -1.26 -2.21 -6.40
N LEU A 28 -1.24 -3.54 -6.42
CA LEU A 28 -1.07 -4.38 -7.59
C LEU A 28 -2.38 -5.13 -7.82
N LYS A 29 -2.90 -5.04 -9.04
CA LYS A 29 -4.07 -5.83 -9.44
C LYS A 29 -3.57 -7.20 -9.91
N PRO A 30 -4.29 -8.30 -9.61
CA PRO A 30 -3.82 -9.64 -9.92
C PRO A 30 -3.67 -9.92 -11.42
N LYS A 31 -4.35 -9.15 -12.28
CA LYS A 31 -4.33 -9.28 -13.75
C LYS A 31 -3.69 -8.09 -14.48
N ALA A 32 -3.21 -7.09 -13.76
CA ALA A 32 -2.53 -5.94 -14.38
C ALA A 32 -1.07 -5.93 -13.94
N GLY A 33 -0.16 -5.90 -14.91
CA GLY A 33 1.28 -5.81 -14.63
C GLY A 33 1.65 -4.41 -14.17
N GLY A 34 1.67 -4.15 -12.87
CA GLY A 34 2.20 -2.90 -12.34
C GLY A 34 1.66 -2.48 -10.98
N TRP A 35 2.55 -1.93 -10.16
CA TRP A 35 2.20 -1.30 -8.89
C TRP A 35 1.72 0.12 -9.11
N HIS A 36 0.45 0.38 -8.82
CA HIS A 36 -0.18 1.68 -8.94
C HIS A 36 -0.23 2.42 -7.60
N CYS A 37 -0.02 3.72 -7.62
CA CYS A 37 -0.12 4.54 -6.41
C CYS A 37 -1.56 4.59 -5.89
N VAL A 38 -1.74 4.35 -4.58
CA VAL A 38 -3.04 4.56 -3.92
C VAL A 38 -3.30 6.07 -3.87
N LYS A 39 -4.30 6.55 -4.63
CA LYS A 39 -4.58 8.00 -4.74
C LYS A 39 -5.01 8.63 -3.41
N VAL A 40 -5.71 7.87 -2.57
CA VAL A 40 -6.27 8.36 -1.30
C VAL A 40 -5.23 8.52 -0.20
N LEU A 41 -4.05 7.90 -0.33
CA LEU A 41 -2.98 8.01 0.66
C LEU A 41 -1.95 9.05 0.19
N PRO A 42 -1.47 9.94 1.07
CA PRO A 42 -0.42 10.90 0.74
C PRO A 42 0.93 10.21 0.54
N TRP A 43 1.91 10.96 0.04
CA TRP A 43 3.32 10.55 0.15
C TRP A 43 3.81 10.90 1.55
N ARG A 44 4.58 10.02 2.16
CA ARG A 44 5.24 10.24 3.46
C ARG A 44 6.74 10.23 3.28
N ASP A 45 7.44 10.94 4.15
CA ASP A 45 8.90 10.96 4.18
C ASP A 45 9.46 9.75 4.94
N SER A 46 8.64 9.08 5.74
CA SER A 46 9.00 7.86 6.49
C SER A 46 8.20 6.64 6.05
N ILE A 47 8.85 5.47 6.03
CA ILE A 47 8.20 4.19 5.72
C ILE A 47 7.15 3.84 6.78
N GLU A 48 7.43 4.11 8.05
CA GLU A 48 6.55 3.82 9.19
C GLU A 48 5.22 4.59 9.09
N GLU A 49 5.26 5.86 8.70
CA GLU A 49 4.06 6.66 8.48
C GLU A 49 3.24 6.13 7.30
N ALA A 50 3.91 5.77 6.20
CA ALA A 50 3.25 5.20 5.03
C ALA A 50 2.66 3.81 5.33
N GLU A 51 3.31 3.04 6.20
CA GLU A 51 2.84 1.74 6.68
C GLU A 51 1.63 1.92 7.59
N ASN A 52 1.66 2.87 8.51
CA ASN A 52 0.50 3.21 9.35
C ASN A 52 -0.70 3.67 8.52
N ASP A 53 -0.48 4.52 7.51
CA ASP A 53 -1.52 4.91 6.54
C ASP A 53 -2.11 3.68 5.82
N LEU A 54 -1.25 2.73 5.43
CA LEU A 54 -1.68 1.50 4.78
C LEU A 54 -2.46 0.58 5.74
N ILE A 55 -2.02 0.43 6.99
CA ILE A 55 -2.71 -0.32 8.04
C ILE A 55 -4.12 0.24 8.26
N GLU A 56 -4.24 1.56 8.43
CA GLU A 56 -5.53 2.22 8.64
C GLU A 56 -6.44 2.08 7.42
N TYR A 57 -5.87 2.15 6.22
CA TYR A 57 -6.59 1.89 4.98
C TYR A 57 -7.07 0.42 4.88
N ALA A 58 -6.19 -0.53 5.22
CA ALA A 58 -6.49 -1.95 5.25
C ALA A 58 -7.61 -2.27 6.24
N LYS A 59 -7.56 -1.72 7.46
CA LYS A 59 -8.64 -1.85 8.46
C LYS A 59 -9.98 -1.32 7.94
N LYS A 60 -9.99 -0.11 7.37
CA LYS A 60 -11.22 0.49 6.80
C LYS A 60 -11.82 -0.32 5.66
N LYS A 61 -10.98 -1.04 4.91
CA LYS A 61 -11.38 -1.87 3.76
C LYS A 61 -11.49 -3.36 4.09
N GLN A 62 -11.24 -3.76 5.34
CA GLN A 62 -11.25 -5.15 5.78
C GLN A 62 -10.31 -6.04 4.95
N MET A 63 -9.14 -5.51 4.59
CA MET A 63 -8.09 -6.25 3.91
C MET A 63 -7.38 -7.19 4.88
N LYS A 64 -6.81 -8.27 4.35
CA LYS A 64 -6.05 -9.25 5.13
C LYS A 64 -4.57 -9.00 4.96
N GLU A 65 -3.80 -9.14 6.02
CA GLU A 65 -2.34 -9.15 5.93
C GLU A 65 -1.87 -10.47 5.28
N VAL A 66 -0.91 -10.40 4.36
CA VAL A 66 -0.41 -11.54 3.58
C VAL A 66 1.11 -11.59 3.48
#